data_AF-A0A800J9K2-F1
#
_entry.id   AF-A0A800J9K2-F1
#
_cell.length_a   1.000
_cell.length_b   1.000
_cell.length_c   1.000
_cell.angle_alpha   90.00
_cell.angle_beta   90.00
_cell.angle_gamma   90.00
#
_symmetry.space_group_name_H-M   'P 1'
#
loop_
_entity.id
_entity.type
_entity.pdbx_description
1 polymer ?
#
loop_
_entity_poly.entity_id
_entity_poly.type
_entity_poly.pdbx_seq_one_letter_code
_entity_poly.pdbx_strand_id
1 'polypeptide(L)'
;MDPNLKVTLVEPRRSYFTYPFSNQVLGGMKTMEELTYSYKKLKRKYGINVIHVAAARINAVSKTVLLQDGKSLTFDRIIVAPGIDMRFDQIENYKPEDTDFIPHAWKGRSATLRLLQQLESMPNGGMVLICPPALPYRCPPAPYERASLVAHYLSQHKPRSKILILDAKEQFPKQALFSAGWKSLYGRMIEWFNGSAGGLILRADAKNMTVETEFGIEKGDVINLIPAQWAGRIARASGLSDESGWCPVDQLTFESTLLPGIHVIGDAAIAGVMPKSGFSANNQAKVTAAAVIALLKGKEPTSYSISNTCYSFLAPDYAIYVTAEYQLSGRELVKIKGSGGVSPLNVDLSVRHSEAVS
;
A
#
# COMPACT_ATOMS: atom_id res chain seq x y z
N MET A 1 3.25 25.01 8.97
CA MET A 1 1.97 24.93 9.70
C MET A 1 1.57 26.34 10.05
N ASP A 2 0.31 26.70 9.85
CA ASP A 2 -0.23 27.95 10.38
C ASP A 2 -0.60 27.72 11.86
N PRO A 3 0.07 28.38 12.82
CA PRO A 3 -0.15 28.15 14.24
C PRO A 3 -1.56 28.56 14.72
N ASN A 4 -2.31 29.30 13.90
CA ASN A 4 -3.68 29.73 14.22
C ASN A 4 -4.73 28.65 13.92
N LEU A 5 -4.35 27.56 13.25
CA LEU A 5 -5.27 26.46 12.93
C LEU A 5 -5.33 25.43 14.05
N LYS A 6 -6.54 25.12 14.50
CA LYS A 6 -6.79 24.00 15.42
C LYS A 6 -6.90 22.69 14.64
N VAL A 7 -5.82 21.91 14.63
CA VAL A 7 -5.78 20.61 13.95
C VAL A 7 -6.07 19.46 14.91
N THR A 8 -7.08 18.67 14.59
CA THR A 8 -7.41 17.42 15.30
C THR A 8 -7.25 16.24 14.33
N LEU A 9 -6.48 15.22 14.75
CA LEU A 9 -6.33 13.95 14.06
C LEU A 9 -7.23 12.90 14.71
N VAL A 10 -8.07 12.24 13.92
CA VAL A 10 -8.90 11.11 14.35
C VAL A 10 -8.27 9.82 13.84
N GLU A 11 -7.77 8.99 14.75
CA GLU A 11 -7.05 7.76 14.43
C GLU A 11 -7.25 6.72 15.53
N PRO A 12 -8.03 5.64 15.30
CA PRO A 12 -8.39 4.68 16.34
C PRO A 12 -7.18 3.98 16.98
N ARG A 13 -6.09 3.78 16.24
CA ARG A 13 -4.91 3.06 16.73
C ARG A 13 -4.02 3.98 17.55
N ARG A 14 -3.46 3.44 18.63
CA ARG A 14 -2.52 4.17 19.49
C ARG A 14 -1.09 4.23 18.93
N SER A 15 -0.80 3.41 17.93
CA SER A 15 0.46 3.41 17.19
C SER A 15 0.20 3.18 15.71
N TYR A 16 1.14 3.67 14.89
CA TYR A 16 1.17 3.47 13.45
C TYR A 16 2.19 2.36 13.12
N PHE A 17 1.76 1.32 12.42
CA PHE A 17 2.66 0.32 11.86
C PHE A 17 2.87 0.61 10.37
N THR A 18 4.12 0.78 9.95
CA THR A 18 4.44 1.03 8.54
C THR A 18 4.44 -0.27 7.73
N TYR A 19 3.77 -0.23 6.58
CA TYR A 19 3.82 -1.31 5.58
C TYR A 19 5.06 -1.26 4.70
N PRO A 20 5.54 -0.08 4.25
CA PRO A 20 6.92 0.05 3.78
C PRO A 20 7.89 -0.61 4.77
N PHE A 21 8.80 -1.43 4.25
CA PHE A 21 9.73 -2.29 5.00
C PHE A 21 9.13 -3.46 5.78
N SER A 22 7.81 -3.67 5.80
CA SER A 22 7.24 -4.87 6.45
C SER A 22 7.70 -6.18 5.81
N ASN A 23 8.05 -6.18 4.52
CA ASN A 23 8.69 -7.34 3.87
C ASN A 23 10.10 -7.63 4.42
N GLN A 24 10.82 -6.62 4.93
CA GLN A 24 12.11 -6.83 5.61
C GLN A 24 11.96 -7.55 6.94
N VAL A 25 10.79 -7.50 7.58
CA VAL A 25 10.48 -8.36 8.72
C VAL A 25 10.37 -9.83 8.26
N LEU A 26 9.68 -10.08 7.14
CA LEU A 26 9.56 -11.43 6.58
C LEU A 26 10.91 -12.00 6.12
N GLY A 27 11.83 -11.12 5.69
CA GLY A 27 13.21 -11.48 5.35
C GLY A 27 14.18 -11.52 6.54
N GLY A 28 13.72 -11.32 7.78
CA GLY A 28 14.57 -11.38 8.98
C GLY A 28 15.51 -10.18 9.19
N MET A 29 15.35 -9.10 8.43
CA MET A 29 16.22 -7.91 8.48
C MET A 29 15.73 -6.83 9.46
N LYS A 30 14.44 -6.85 9.79
CA LYS A 30 13.80 -5.88 10.69
C LYS A 30 12.84 -6.54 11.66
N THR A 31 12.55 -5.83 12.74
CA THR A 31 11.54 -6.20 13.73
C THR A 31 10.22 -5.46 13.51
N MET A 32 9.13 -6.00 14.07
CA MET A 32 7.83 -5.33 14.05
C MET A 32 7.84 -4.00 14.83
N GLU A 33 8.71 -3.89 15.83
CA GLU A 33 8.88 -2.76 16.74
C GLU A 33 9.56 -1.58 16.03
N GLU A 34 10.59 -1.83 15.22
CA GLU A 34 11.24 -0.81 14.39
C GLU A 34 10.27 -0.15 13.40
N LEU A 35 9.23 -0.87 12.99
CA LEU A 35 8.19 -0.39 12.07
C LEU A 35 6.99 0.23 12.80
N THR A 36 7.04 0.35 14.13
CA THR A 36 5.93 0.87 14.94
C THR A 36 6.27 2.25 15.49
N TYR A 37 5.43 3.24 15.15
CA TYR A 37 5.62 4.63 15.52
C TYR A 37 4.51 5.13 16.45
N SER A 38 4.88 6.00 17.40
CA SER A 38 3.91 6.66 18.27
C SER A 38 3.46 8.02 17.71
N TYR A 39 2.21 8.41 18.00
CA TYR A 39 1.68 9.73 17.67
C TYR A 39 2.13 10.83 18.65
N LYS A 40 2.89 10.51 19.71
CA LYS A 40 3.27 11.46 20.77
C LYS A 40 4.01 12.68 20.22
N LYS A 41 4.82 12.52 19.17
CA LYS A 41 5.55 13.62 18.52
C LYS A 41 4.60 14.64 17.89
N LEU A 42 3.45 14.21 17.35
CA LEU A 42 2.45 15.11 16.77
C LEU A 42 1.89 16.06 17.83
N LYS A 43 1.50 15.53 18.98
CA LYS A 43 1.00 16.34 20.10
C LYS A 43 2.10 17.23 20.69
N ARG A 44 3.25 16.66 21.07
CA ARG A 44 4.30 17.39 21.80
C ARG A 44 4.98 18.47 20.97
N LYS A 45 5.24 18.23 19.68
CA LYS A 45 5.99 19.16 18.82
C LYS A 45 5.08 20.11 18.04
N TYR A 46 3.88 19.66 17.67
CA TYR A 46 3.04 20.40 16.73
C TYR A 46 1.66 20.77 17.30
N GLY A 47 1.37 20.43 18.56
CA GLY A 47 0.08 20.78 19.19
C GLY A 47 -1.13 20.04 18.62
N ILE A 48 -0.93 19.01 17.78
CA ILE A 48 -2.02 18.27 17.14
C ILE A 48 -2.71 17.40 18.19
N ASN A 49 -4.00 17.62 18.39
CA ASN A 49 -4.83 16.76 19.24
C ASN A 49 -5.11 15.45 18.51
N VAL A 50 -4.84 14.30 19.15
CA VAL A 50 -5.08 12.98 18.55
C VAL A 50 -6.19 12.29 19.32
N ILE A 51 -7.31 12.01 18.64
CA ILE A 51 -8.46 11.31 19.18
C ILE A 51 -8.38 9.86 18.75
N HIS A 52 -8.22 8.96 19.72
CA HIS A 52 -8.12 7.52 19.50
C HIS A 52 -9.48 6.84 19.43
N VAL A 53 -10.28 7.28 18.45
CA VAL A 53 -11.60 6.73 18.11
C VAL A 53 -11.69 6.69 16.60
N ALA A 54 -12.37 5.69 16.03
CA ALA A 54 -12.59 5.64 14.59
C ALA A 54 -13.67 6.65 14.17
N ALA A 55 -13.47 7.31 13.04
CA ALA A 55 -14.53 8.04 12.36
C ALA A 55 -15.54 7.05 11.78
N ALA A 56 -16.83 7.31 11.99
CA ALA A 56 -17.93 6.48 11.52
C ALA A 56 -18.54 7.01 10.20
N ARG A 57 -18.82 8.32 10.13
CA ARG A 57 -19.39 8.98 8.95
C ARG A 57 -19.08 10.46 8.92
N ILE A 58 -18.92 11.02 7.73
CA ILE A 58 -18.80 12.46 7.50
C ILE A 58 -20.11 12.98 6.89
N ASN A 59 -20.61 14.10 7.42
CA ASN A 59 -21.73 14.83 6.84
C ASN A 59 -21.22 16.16 6.29
N ALA A 60 -21.26 16.30 4.97
CA ALA A 60 -20.78 17.50 4.28
C ALA A 60 -21.68 18.72 4.50
N VAL A 61 -23.00 18.52 4.67
CA VAL A 61 -23.97 19.60 4.85
C VAL A 61 -23.81 20.25 6.22
N SER A 62 -23.80 19.45 7.28
CA SER A 62 -23.61 19.95 8.65
C SER A 62 -22.14 20.20 9.01
N LYS A 63 -21.20 19.85 8.11
CA LYS A 63 -19.76 19.89 8.33
C LYS A 63 -19.33 19.20 9.63
N THR A 64 -19.81 17.97 9.82
CA THR A 64 -19.52 17.18 11.01
C THR A 64 -18.94 15.80 10.71
N VAL A 65 -18.08 15.31 11.59
CA VAL A 65 -17.63 13.91 11.64
C VAL A 65 -18.28 13.23 12.84
N LEU A 66 -19.07 12.20 12.60
CA LEU A 66 -19.56 11.30 13.63
C LEU A 66 -18.45 10.28 13.95
N LEU A 67 -18.14 10.12 15.23
CA LEU A 67 -17.20 9.13 15.74
C LEU A 67 -17.93 7.86 16.18
N GLN A 68 -17.22 6.73 16.24
CA GLN A 68 -17.80 5.46 16.69
C GLN A 68 -18.23 5.45 18.16
N ASP A 69 -17.74 6.38 18.99
CA ASP A 69 -18.18 6.55 20.38
C ASP A 69 -19.43 7.46 20.51
N GLY A 70 -20.06 7.82 19.39
CA GLY A 70 -21.28 8.64 19.33
C GLY A 70 -21.04 10.14 19.40
N LYS A 71 -19.80 10.60 19.64
CA LYS A 71 -19.46 12.02 19.62
C LYS A 71 -19.38 12.56 18.20
N SER A 72 -19.62 13.85 18.07
CA SER A 72 -19.48 14.57 16.79
C SER A 72 -18.45 15.69 16.91
N LEU A 73 -17.66 15.87 15.86
CA LEU A 73 -16.71 16.97 15.70
C LEU A 73 -17.14 17.84 14.52
N THR A 74 -17.06 19.16 14.65
CA THR A 74 -17.27 20.10 13.53
C THR A 74 -15.94 20.38 12.83
N PHE A 75 -16.01 20.80 11.56
CA PHE A 75 -14.82 21.21 10.79
C PHE A 75 -15.12 22.37 9.84
N ASP A 76 -14.13 23.21 9.58
CA ASP A 76 -14.17 24.17 8.46
C ASP A 76 -13.79 23.48 7.15
N ARG A 77 -12.73 22.67 7.20
CA ARG A 77 -12.28 21.73 6.16
C ARG A 77 -11.78 20.45 6.82
N ILE A 78 -11.87 19.33 6.10
CA ILE A 78 -11.40 18.02 6.58
C ILE A 78 -10.52 17.34 5.53
N ILE A 79 -9.46 16.66 5.99
CA ILE A 79 -8.60 15.81 5.18
C ILE A 79 -8.85 14.34 5.56
N VAL A 80 -9.23 13.53 4.58
CA VAL A 80 -9.63 12.13 4.71
C VAL A 80 -8.55 11.25 4.10
N ALA A 81 -7.85 10.48 4.95
CA ALA A 81 -6.72 9.62 4.54
C ALA A 81 -6.86 8.17 5.05
N PRO A 82 -7.94 7.43 4.74
CA PRO A 82 -8.24 6.15 5.39
C PRO A 82 -7.47 4.96 4.81
N GLY A 83 -6.62 5.19 3.81
CA GLY A 83 -5.93 4.15 3.07
C GLY A 83 -6.92 3.24 2.32
N ILE A 84 -6.63 1.94 2.35
CA ILE A 84 -7.39 0.90 1.64
C ILE A 84 -8.25 0.05 2.58
N ASP A 85 -9.27 -0.59 2.00
CA ASP A 85 -9.85 -1.85 2.47
C ASP A 85 -9.65 -2.94 1.40
N MET A 86 -9.90 -4.19 1.79
CA MET A 86 -9.88 -5.34 0.88
C MET A 86 -11.29 -5.55 0.29
N ARG A 87 -11.32 -5.98 -0.98
CA ARG A 87 -12.52 -6.41 -1.71
C ARG A 87 -12.59 -7.93 -1.70
N PHE A 88 -13.19 -8.48 -0.64
CA PHE A 88 -13.42 -9.92 -0.49
C PHE A 88 -14.50 -10.45 -1.46
N ASP A 89 -15.32 -9.56 -2.02
CA ASP A 89 -16.35 -9.84 -3.00
C ASP A 89 -15.80 -10.26 -4.39
N GLN A 90 -14.48 -10.24 -4.58
CA GLN A 90 -13.83 -10.51 -5.87
C GLN A 90 -13.21 -11.90 -5.96
N ILE A 91 -13.17 -12.66 -4.85
CA ILE A 91 -12.61 -14.01 -4.80
C ILE A 91 -13.64 -14.91 -4.11
N GLU A 92 -14.10 -15.93 -4.83
CA GLU A 92 -15.10 -16.84 -4.28
C GLU A 92 -14.54 -17.58 -3.06
N ASN A 93 -15.37 -17.78 -2.03
CA ASN A 93 -15.02 -18.48 -0.78
C ASN A 93 -13.83 -17.87 0.00
N TYR A 94 -13.51 -16.59 -0.23
CA TYR A 94 -12.52 -15.88 0.57
C TYR A 94 -13.13 -14.70 1.31
N LYS A 95 -13.30 -14.84 2.63
CA LYS A 95 -13.96 -13.88 3.52
C LYS A 95 -12.96 -13.24 4.50
N PRO A 96 -13.33 -12.16 5.22
CA PRO A 96 -12.45 -11.55 6.21
C PRO A 96 -11.90 -12.54 7.26
N GLU A 97 -12.70 -13.52 7.67
CA GLU A 97 -12.30 -14.52 8.69
C GLU A 97 -11.24 -15.49 8.16
N ASP A 98 -11.22 -15.74 6.85
CA ASP A 98 -10.25 -16.62 6.20
C ASP A 98 -8.83 -16.04 6.22
N THR A 99 -8.69 -14.74 6.50
CA THR A 99 -7.38 -14.08 6.65
C THR A 99 -6.58 -14.57 7.86
N ASP A 100 -7.21 -15.33 8.76
CA ASP A 100 -6.54 -16.02 9.86
C ASP A 100 -5.77 -17.27 9.42
N PHE A 101 -6.05 -17.79 8.22
CA PHE A 101 -5.36 -18.94 7.62
C PHE A 101 -4.58 -18.55 6.37
N ILE A 102 -5.17 -17.72 5.51
CA ILE A 102 -4.53 -17.20 4.29
C ILE A 102 -4.38 -15.68 4.46
N PRO A 103 -3.30 -15.19 5.10
CA PRO A 103 -3.17 -13.76 5.36
C PRO A 103 -2.83 -12.98 4.10
N HIS A 104 -3.47 -11.83 3.88
CA HIS A 104 -3.05 -10.87 2.86
C HIS A 104 -1.80 -10.07 3.29
N ALA A 105 -1.66 -9.76 4.58
CA ALA A 105 -0.58 -8.95 5.14
C ALA A 105 -0.33 -7.62 4.38
N TRP A 106 -1.43 -6.93 4.01
CA TRP A 106 -1.46 -5.61 3.35
C TRP A 106 -2.08 -4.50 4.23
N LYS A 107 -2.70 -4.91 5.35
CA LYS A 107 -3.31 -4.06 6.39
C LYS A 107 -3.37 -4.81 7.73
N GLY A 108 -3.05 -4.13 8.84
CA GLY A 108 -2.99 -4.72 10.18
C GLY A 108 -1.66 -5.39 10.58
N ARG A 109 -1.05 -4.94 11.68
CA ARG A 109 0.20 -5.49 12.26
C ARG A 109 0.13 -7.01 12.47
N SER A 110 -1.01 -7.52 12.92
CA SER A 110 -1.24 -8.96 13.17
C SER A 110 -1.13 -9.81 11.91
N ALA A 111 -1.56 -9.31 10.75
CA ALA A 111 -1.51 -10.05 9.50
C ALA A 111 -0.05 -10.29 9.05
N THR A 112 0.84 -9.31 9.23
CA THR A 112 2.28 -9.49 8.95
C THR A 112 2.92 -10.49 9.90
N LEU A 113 2.60 -10.41 11.20
CA LEU A 113 3.10 -11.37 12.19
C LEU A 113 2.62 -12.80 11.89
N ARG A 114 1.35 -12.96 11.50
CA ARG A 114 0.78 -14.26 11.13
C ARG A 114 1.50 -14.86 9.92
N LEU A 115 1.72 -14.06 8.88
CA LEU A 115 2.46 -14.52 7.70
C LEU A 115 3.91 -14.92 8.07
N LEU A 116 4.59 -14.16 8.92
CA LEU A 116 5.91 -14.53 9.44
C LEU A 116 5.88 -15.89 10.16
N GLN A 117 4.94 -16.07 11.08
CA GLN A 117 4.80 -17.32 11.85
C GLN A 117 4.51 -18.53 10.95
N GLN A 118 3.70 -18.34 9.91
CA GLN A 118 3.45 -19.38 8.91
C GLN A 118 4.72 -19.72 8.13
N LEU A 119 5.46 -18.71 7.68
CA LEU A 119 6.74 -18.90 6.99
C LEU A 119 7.77 -19.59 7.88
N GLU A 120 7.81 -19.30 9.18
CA GLU A 120 8.70 -19.95 10.17
C GLU A 120 8.29 -21.39 10.49
N SER A 121 7.00 -21.69 10.50
CA SER A 121 6.47 -23.03 10.80
C SER A 121 6.44 -23.95 9.58
N MET A 122 6.52 -23.40 8.36
CA MET A 122 6.49 -24.18 7.12
C MET A 122 7.64 -25.21 7.06
N PRO A 123 7.42 -26.46 6.62
CA PRO A 123 8.50 -27.42 6.47
C PRO A 123 9.48 -27.02 5.35
N ASN A 124 10.76 -27.40 5.48
CA ASN A 124 11.74 -27.22 4.40
C ASN A 124 11.36 -28.09 3.19
N GLY A 125 11.06 -27.47 2.07
CA GLY A 125 10.45 -28.11 0.89
C GLY A 125 9.02 -27.65 0.61
N GLY A 126 8.41 -26.88 1.53
CA GLY A 126 7.06 -26.33 1.35
C GLY A 126 6.95 -25.29 0.23
N MET A 127 5.73 -25.12 -0.27
CA MET A 127 5.35 -24.17 -1.31
C MET A 127 4.73 -22.90 -0.71
N VAL A 128 5.25 -21.75 -1.10
CA VAL A 128 4.67 -20.44 -0.79
C VAL A 128 3.95 -19.90 -2.02
N LEU A 129 2.65 -19.64 -1.93
CA LEU A 129 1.90 -18.94 -2.97
C LEU A 129 1.82 -17.45 -2.63
N ILE A 130 2.13 -16.58 -3.58
CA ILE A 130 1.90 -15.13 -3.46
C ILE A 130 0.98 -14.71 -4.60
N CYS A 131 -0.21 -14.23 -4.26
CA CYS A 131 -1.27 -13.99 -5.24
C CYS A 131 -1.63 -12.49 -5.27
N PRO A 132 -0.93 -11.66 -6.06
CA PRO A 132 -1.25 -10.24 -6.20
C PRO A 132 -2.49 -9.98 -7.06
N PRO A 133 -3.25 -8.91 -6.79
CA PRO A 133 -4.47 -8.59 -7.53
C PRO A 133 -4.16 -7.82 -8.82
N ALA A 134 -5.20 -7.58 -9.61
CA ALA A 134 -5.21 -6.60 -10.68
C ALA A 134 -5.03 -5.16 -10.15
N LEU A 135 -4.62 -4.24 -11.03
CA LEU A 135 -4.54 -2.81 -10.71
C LEU A 135 -5.94 -2.18 -10.63
N PRO A 136 -6.12 -1.10 -9.84
CA PRO A 136 -5.13 -0.48 -8.95
C PRO A 136 -5.08 -1.14 -7.56
N TYR A 137 -3.89 -1.19 -6.96
CA TYR A 137 -3.69 -1.61 -5.57
C TYR A 137 -2.50 -0.86 -4.92
N ARG A 138 -2.42 -0.91 -3.59
CA ARG A 138 -1.35 -0.30 -2.80
C ARG A 138 0.01 -0.93 -3.11
N CYS A 139 0.96 -0.05 -3.41
CA CYS A 139 2.37 -0.33 -3.67
C CYS A 139 2.57 -1.43 -4.71
N PRO A 140 2.44 -1.10 -6.01
CA PRO A 140 2.56 -2.06 -7.10
C PRO A 140 3.82 -2.96 -7.08
N PRO A 141 5.03 -2.55 -6.65
CA PRO A 141 6.17 -3.47 -6.60
C PRO A 141 6.22 -4.38 -5.35
N ALA A 142 5.37 -4.15 -4.34
CA ALA A 142 5.49 -4.81 -3.04
C ALA A 142 5.29 -6.35 -3.04
N PRO A 143 4.43 -6.96 -3.88
CA PRO A 143 4.32 -8.43 -3.93
C PRO A 143 5.63 -9.10 -4.40
N TYR A 144 6.34 -8.44 -5.30
CA TYR A 144 7.58 -8.94 -5.89
C TYR A 144 8.77 -8.70 -4.97
N GLU A 145 8.78 -7.57 -4.25
CA GLU A 145 9.68 -7.37 -3.10
C GLU A 145 9.45 -8.46 -2.04
N ARG A 146 8.19 -8.77 -1.72
CA ARG A 146 7.84 -9.83 -0.78
C ARG A 146 8.38 -11.19 -1.24
N ALA A 147 8.15 -11.56 -2.50
CA ALA A 147 8.70 -12.80 -3.05
C ALA A 147 10.23 -12.85 -2.89
N SER A 148 10.91 -11.73 -3.13
CA SER A 148 12.36 -11.64 -3.00
C SER A 148 12.83 -11.84 -1.56
N LEU A 149 12.24 -11.14 -0.60
CA LEU A 149 12.66 -11.22 0.81
C LEU A 149 12.21 -12.50 1.50
N VAL A 150 11.08 -13.09 1.08
CA VAL A 150 10.72 -14.45 1.47
C VAL A 150 11.72 -15.43 0.87
N ALA A 151 12.11 -15.31 -0.40
CA ALA A 151 13.15 -16.16 -0.99
C ALA A 151 14.50 -16.03 -0.27
N HIS A 152 14.86 -14.82 0.17
CA HIS A 152 16.04 -14.59 1.00
C HIS A 152 15.97 -15.38 2.31
N TYR A 153 14.84 -15.32 3.02
CA TYR A 153 14.64 -16.12 4.23
C TYR A 153 14.70 -17.63 3.93
N LEU A 154 14.01 -18.09 2.89
CA LEU A 154 13.96 -19.50 2.51
C LEU A 154 15.33 -20.03 2.06
N SER A 155 16.14 -19.25 1.33
CA SER A 155 17.46 -19.72 0.89
C SER A 155 18.41 -20.02 2.05
N GLN A 156 18.23 -19.34 3.18
CA GLN A 156 19.02 -19.54 4.39
C GLN A 156 18.47 -20.66 5.29
N HIS A 157 17.14 -20.80 5.39
CA HIS A 157 16.51 -21.67 6.39
C HIS A 157 15.81 -22.89 5.80
N LYS A 158 15.29 -22.78 4.57
CA LYS A 158 14.41 -23.76 3.91
C LYS A 158 14.73 -23.87 2.41
N PRO A 159 15.98 -24.20 2.02
CA PRO A 159 16.46 -24.06 0.65
C PRO A 159 15.79 -25.00 -0.38
N ARG A 160 15.03 -26.01 0.08
CA ARG A 160 14.24 -26.88 -0.81
C ARG A 160 12.86 -26.31 -1.14
N SER A 161 12.42 -25.28 -0.43
CA SER A 161 11.13 -24.63 -0.66
C SER A 161 11.10 -23.83 -1.96
N LYS A 162 9.88 -23.54 -2.41
CA LYS A 162 9.59 -22.80 -3.63
C LYS A 162 8.58 -21.68 -3.38
N ILE A 163 8.62 -20.67 -4.23
CA ILE A 163 7.66 -19.59 -4.28
C ILE A 163 7.03 -19.59 -5.66
N LEU A 164 5.71 -19.64 -5.69
CA LEU A 164 4.91 -19.49 -6.90
C LEU A 164 4.10 -18.20 -6.79
N ILE A 165 4.32 -17.29 -7.74
CA ILE A 165 3.55 -16.05 -7.83
C ILE A 165 2.47 -16.25 -8.89
N LEU A 166 1.21 -16.23 -8.44
CA LEU A 166 0.02 -16.34 -9.29
C LEU A 166 -0.56 -14.94 -9.47
N ASP A 167 -0.22 -14.31 -10.60
CA ASP A 167 -0.45 -12.89 -10.82
C ASP A 167 -1.64 -12.63 -11.74
N ALA A 168 -2.60 -11.82 -11.30
CA ALA A 168 -3.72 -11.39 -12.16
C ALA A 168 -3.32 -10.44 -13.31
N LYS A 169 -2.03 -10.12 -13.48
CA LYS A 169 -1.53 -9.15 -14.45
C LYS A 169 -0.61 -9.81 -15.49
N GLU A 170 -0.56 -9.21 -16.67
CA GLU A 170 0.35 -9.62 -17.76
C GLU A 170 1.80 -9.20 -17.56
N GLN A 171 2.00 -8.13 -16.81
CA GLN A 171 3.32 -7.57 -16.52
C GLN A 171 3.28 -6.84 -15.18
N PHE A 172 4.46 -6.64 -14.58
CA PHE A 172 4.56 -5.95 -13.31
C PHE A 172 5.70 -4.91 -13.22
N PRO A 173 5.61 -3.95 -12.29
CA PRO A 173 6.61 -2.90 -12.17
C PRO A 173 8.00 -3.47 -11.89
N LYS A 174 9.00 -2.97 -12.63
CA LYS A 174 10.41 -3.40 -12.51
C LYS A 174 10.63 -4.88 -12.82
N GLN A 175 9.75 -5.52 -13.61
CA GLN A 175 9.84 -6.96 -13.90
C GLN A 175 11.21 -7.42 -14.38
N ALA A 176 11.82 -6.75 -15.36
CA ALA A 176 13.15 -7.13 -15.84
C ALA A 176 14.22 -7.12 -14.73
N LEU A 177 14.17 -6.12 -13.83
CA LEU A 177 15.09 -6.01 -12.69
C LEU A 177 14.86 -7.10 -11.66
N PHE A 178 13.60 -7.37 -11.30
CA PHE A 178 13.24 -8.45 -10.40
C PHE A 178 13.63 -9.81 -10.96
N SER A 179 13.26 -10.12 -12.21
CA SER A 179 13.60 -11.40 -12.84
C SER A 179 15.12 -11.63 -12.93
N ALA A 180 15.89 -10.60 -13.30
CA ALA A 180 17.35 -10.69 -13.32
C ALA A 180 17.93 -10.90 -11.91
N GLY A 181 17.45 -10.15 -10.93
CA GLY A 181 17.86 -10.30 -9.53
C GLY A 181 17.52 -11.68 -8.97
N TRP A 182 16.30 -12.19 -9.19
CA TRP A 182 15.88 -13.51 -8.74
C TRP A 182 16.71 -14.63 -9.35
N LYS A 183 16.97 -14.57 -10.66
CA LYS A 183 17.83 -15.55 -11.33
C LYS A 183 19.22 -15.57 -10.72
N SER A 184 19.80 -14.40 -10.44
CA SER A 184 21.13 -14.28 -9.85
C SER A 184 21.20 -14.71 -8.39
N LEU A 185 20.20 -14.35 -7.58
CA LEU A 185 20.22 -14.53 -6.12
C LEU A 185 19.65 -15.89 -5.69
N TYR A 186 18.62 -16.37 -6.37
CA TYR A 186 17.78 -17.49 -5.92
C TYR A 186 17.57 -18.58 -6.98
N GLY A 187 18.19 -18.44 -8.17
CA GLY A 187 18.09 -19.42 -9.24
C GLY A 187 16.64 -19.70 -9.65
N ARG A 188 16.15 -20.91 -9.38
CA ARG A 188 14.79 -21.38 -9.69
C ARG A 188 13.85 -21.41 -8.48
N MET A 189 14.13 -20.65 -7.42
CA MET A 189 13.28 -20.66 -6.22
C MET A 189 11.93 -19.97 -6.44
N ILE A 190 11.92 -18.93 -7.28
CA ILE A 190 10.75 -18.11 -7.56
C ILE A 190 10.30 -18.39 -9.00
N GLU A 191 9.04 -18.75 -9.15
CA GLU A 191 8.33 -18.84 -10.43
C GLU A 191 7.19 -17.84 -10.45
N TRP A 192 6.90 -17.28 -11.62
CA TRP A 192 5.87 -16.27 -11.80
C TRP A 192 5.02 -16.61 -13.03
N PHE A 193 3.72 -16.69 -12.81
CA PHE A 193 2.71 -16.89 -13.85
C PHE A 193 1.86 -15.64 -13.94
N ASN A 194 1.74 -15.13 -15.16
CA ASN A 194 0.91 -13.98 -15.47
C ASN A 194 -0.57 -14.38 -15.61
N GLY A 195 -1.45 -13.38 -15.77
CA GLY A 195 -2.89 -13.59 -15.85
C GLY A 195 -3.26 -14.64 -16.89
N SER A 196 -2.81 -14.43 -18.13
CA SER A 196 -3.07 -15.31 -19.27
C SER A 196 -2.43 -16.71 -19.21
N ALA A 197 -1.50 -16.95 -18.28
CA ALA A 197 -0.92 -18.26 -18.01
C ALA A 197 -1.39 -18.85 -16.67
N GLY A 198 -2.55 -18.41 -16.17
CA GLY A 198 -3.17 -19.00 -14.98
C GLY A 198 -2.84 -18.35 -13.67
N GLY A 199 -2.33 -17.12 -13.69
CA GLY A 199 -2.07 -16.34 -12.48
C GLY A 199 -3.34 -15.77 -11.83
N LEU A 200 -4.48 -15.77 -12.51
CA LEU A 200 -5.73 -15.24 -11.97
C LEU A 200 -6.35 -16.19 -10.93
N ILE A 201 -6.52 -15.70 -9.70
CA ILE A 201 -7.23 -16.42 -8.63
C ILE A 201 -8.74 -16.16 -8.72
N LEU A 202 -9.52 -17.22 -8.82
CA LEU A 202 -10.99 -17.19 -8.90
C LEU A 202 -11.63 -17.51 -7.54
N ARG A 203 -11.07 -18.51 -6.83
CA ARG A 203 -11.60 -19.03 -5.56
C ARG A 203 -10.46 -19.34 -4.60
N ALA A 204 -10.74 -19.30 -3.29
CA ALA A 204 -9.82 -19.78 -2.27
C ALA A 204 -10.53 -20.75 -1.32
N ASP A 205 -9.78 -21.71 -0.78
CA ASP A 205 -10.22 -22.57 0.30
C ASP A 205 -9.18 -22.51 1.43
N ALA A 206 -9.49 -21.70 2.44
CA ALA A 206 -8.64 -21.47 3.59
C ALA A 206 -8.45 -22.71 4.47
N LYS A 207 -9.41 -23.63 4.48
CA LYS A 207 -9.31 -24.86 5.29
C LYS A 207 -8.35 -25.86 4.66
N ASN A 208 -8.38 -25.97 3.34
CA ASN A 208 -7.56 -26.90 2.59
C ASN A 208 -6.21 -26.31 2.13
N MET A 209 -6.00 -25.00 2.36
CA MET A 209 -4.82 -24.26 1.91
C MET A 209 -4.61 -24.37 0.40
N THR A 210 -5.66 -24.03 -0.35
CA THR A 210 -5.64 -24.03 -1.81
C THR A 210 -6.23 -22.76 -2.40
N VAL A 211 -5.76 -22.41 -3.59
CA VAL A 211 -6.39 -21.41 -4.47
C VAL A 211 -6.73 -22.05 -5.80
N GLU A 212 -7.80 -21.59 -6.43
CA GLU A 212 -8.24 -22.07 -7.74
C GLU A 212 -8.01 -20.98 -8.78
N THR A 213 -7.37 -21.37 -9.87
CA THR A 213 -7.13 -20.56 -11.07
C THR A 213 -7.94 -21.14 -12.23
N GLU A 214 -7.94 -20.47 -13.38
CA GLU A 214 -8.58 -21.00 -14.59
C GLU A 214 -7.95 -22.31 -15.10
N PHE A 215 -6.75 -22.68 -14.63
CA PHE A 215 -6.04 -23.91 -15.03
C PHE A 215 -6.08 -25.02 -13.96
N GLY A 216 -6.71 -24.77 -12.81
CA GLY A 216 -6.92 -25.78 -11.78
C GLY A 216 -6.61 -25.30 -10.37
N ILE A 217 -6.43 -26.25 -9.46
CA ILE A 217 -6.22 -26.00 -8.03
C ILE A 217 -4.74 -26.03 -7.72
N GLU A 218 -4.24 -24.95 -7.12
CA GLU A 218 -2.90 -24.84 -6.59
C GLU A 218 -2.91 -24.95 -5.06
N LYS A 219 -2.01 -25.77 -4.52
CA LYS A 219 -1.86 -25.99 -3.07
C LYS A 219 -0.61 -25.30 -2.56
N GLY A 220 -0.74 -24.60 -1.44
CA GLY A 220 0.39 -23.96 -0.75
C GLY A 220 0.48 -24.40 0.71
N ASP A 221 1.70 -24.57 1.21
CA ASP A 221 1.93 -24.68 2.66
C ASP A 221 1.75 -23.31 3.34
N VAL A 222 2.06 -22.23 2.61
CA VAL A 222 1.75 -20.84 2.98
C VAL A 222 1.12 -20.16 1.78
N ILE A 223 -0.04 -19.52 1.97
CA ILE A 223 -0.69 -18.74 0.90
C ILE A 223 -0.81 -17.30 1.37
N ASN A 224 -0.20 -16.40 0.61
CA ASN A 224 -0.36 -14.97 0.73
C ASN A 224 -1.27 -14.44 -0.38
N LEU A 225 -2.58 -14.46 -0.12
CA LEU A 225 -3.59 -13.97 -1.06
C LEU A 225 -3.91 -12.50 -0.82
N ILE A 226 -3.66 -11.64 -1.80
CA ILE A 226 -3.85 -10.19 -1.71
C ILE A 226 -5.09 -9.81 -2.54
N PRO A 227 -6.24 -9.53 -1.91
CA PRO A 227 -7.43 -9.14 -2.66
C PRO A 227 -7.27 -7.86 -3.44
N ALA A 228 -8.16 -7.67 -4.42
CA ALA A 228 -8.46 -6.35 -4.96
C ALA A 228 -8.79 -5.36 -3.83
N GLN A 229 -8.61 -4.07 -4.11
CA GLN A 229 -8.66 -3.04 -3.07
C GLN A 229 -9.61 -1.91 -3.48
N TRP A 230 -10.03 -1.15 -2.49
CA TRP A 230 -10.85 0.07 -2.61
C TRP A 230 -10.54 1.02 -1.46
N ALA A 231 -11.10 2.24 -1.52
CA ALA A 231 -10.93 3.22 -0.46
C ALA A 231 -11.46 2.70 0.89
N GLY A 232 -10.74 3.05 1.97
CA GLY A 232 -11.11 2.64 3.32
C GLY A 232 -12.54 3.06 3.72
N ARG A 233 -13.20 2.24 4.54
CA ARG A 233 -14.63 2.28 4.87
C ARG A 233 -15.23 3.67 5.07
N ILE A 234 -14.57 4.56 5.81
CA ILE A 234 -15.10 5.91 6.09
C ILE A 234 -15.31 6.73 4.82
N ALA A 235 -14.46 6.58 3.80
CA ALA A 235 -14.64 7.29 2.53
C ALA A 235 -15.91 6.80 1.82
N ARG A 236 -16.07 5.48 1.70
CA ARG A 236 -17.24 4.86 1.05
C ARG A 236 -18.53 5.15 1.81
N ALA A 237 -18.52 4.98 3.14
CA ALA A 237 -19.67 5.24 4.00
C ALA A 237 -20.11 6.72 4.05
N SER A 238 -19.23 7.63 3.64
CA SER A 238 -19.51 9.07 3.59
C SER A 238 -19.84 9.57 2.18
N GLY A 239 -19.90 8.70 1.17
CA GLY A 239 -20.17 9.11 -0.21
C GLY A 239 -19.00 9.81 -0.90
N LEU A 240 -17.76 9.56 -0.46
CA LEU A 240 -16.56 10.14 -1.07
C LEU A 240 -15.99 9.29 -2.21
N SER A 241 -16.49 8.07 -2.43
CA SER A 241 -16.05 7.18 -3.51
C SER A 241 -17.07 7.10 -4.64
N ASP A 242 -16.59 6.99 -5.87
CA ASP A 242 -17.41 6.66 -7.04
C ASP A 242 -17.59 5.12 -7.19
N GLU A 243 -18.15 4.70 -8.33
CA GLU A 243 -18.40 3.28 -8.67
C GLU A 243 -17.14 2.43 -8.72
N SER A 244 -15.96 3.02 -8.96
CA SER A 244 -14.69 2.30 -8.89
C SER A 244 -14.32 1.90 -7.46
N GLY A 245 -14.97 2.49 -6.45
CA GLY A 245 -14.66 2.35 -5.03
C GLY A 245 -13.51 3.24 -4.55
N TRP A 246 -12.97 4.11 -5.41
CA TRP A 246 -11.96 5.11 -5.09
C TRP A 246 -12.54 6.53 -5.09
N CYS A 247 -11.81 7.50 -4.52
CA CYS A 247 -12.33 8.85 -4.32
C CYS A 247 -11.84 9.82 -5.40
N PRO A 248 -12.72 10.32 -6.29
CA PRO A 248 -12.35 11.33 -7.26
C PRO A 248 -12.07 12.66 -6.56
N VAL A 249 -11.00 13.32 -6.97
CA VAL A 249 -10.50 14.56 -6.37
C VAL A 249 -10.03 15.54 -7.44
N ASP A 250 -10.15 16.83 -7.14
CA ASP A 250 -9.41 17.88 -7.83
C ASP A 250 -7.91 17.71 -7.55
N GLN A 251 -7.08 17.56 -8.59
CA GLN A 251 -5.68 17.17 -8.40
C GLN A 251 -4.76 18.34 -8.00
N LEU A 252 -5.26 19.58 -7.98
CA LEU A 252 -4.55 20.75 -7.45
C LEU A 252 -4.67 20.80 -5.91
N THR A 253 -5.86 20.53 -5.39
CA THR A 253 -6.21 20.75 -3.98
C THR A 253 -6.48 19.47 -3.20
N PHE A 254 -6.67 18.36 -3.91
CA PHE A 254 -7.22 17.10 -3.41
C PHE A 254 -8.61 17.23 -2.77
N GLU A 255 -9.34 18.31 -3.06
CA GLU A 255 -10.75 18.44 -2.67
C GLU A 255 -11.59 17.41 -3.45
N SER A 256 -12.53 16.77 -2.77
CA SER A 256 -13.43 15.80 -3.38
C SER A 256 -14.28 16.48 -4.43
N THR A 257 -14.39 15.87 -5.61
CA THR A 257 -15.30 16.34 -6.66
C THR A 257 -16.77 16.00 -6.36
N LEU A 258 -17.01 15.15 -5.36
CA LEU A 258 -18.35 14.75 -4.92
C LEU A 258 -18.86 15.62 -3.77
N LEU A 259 -17.98 15.98 -2.82
CA LEU A 259 -18.35 16.67 -1.58
C LEU A 259 -17.40 17.85 -1.29
N PRO A 260 -17.79 19.10 -1.64
CA PRO A 260 -16.99 20.29 -1.38
C PRO A 260 -16.63 20.48 0.11
N GLY A 261 -15.44 21.04 0.38
CA GLY A 261 -14.90 21.23 1.72
C GLY A 261 -14.22 19.99 2.33
N ILE A 262 -14.31 18.83 1.67
CA ILE A 262 -13.68 17.57 2.08
C ILE A 262 -12.55 17.24 1.12
N HIS A 263 -11.35 17.01 1.63
CA HIS A 263 -10.19 16.61 0.85
C HIS A 263 -9.89 15.12 1.05
N VAL A 264 -9.49 14.40 0.01
CA VAL A 264 -9.11 12.97 0.10
C VAL A 264 -7.70 12.77 -0.43
N ILE A 265 -6.83 12.11 0.35
CA ILE A 265 -5.42 11.91 0.00
C ILE A 265 -4.97 10.46 0.19
N GLY A 266 -3.77 10.15 -0.31
CA GLY A 266 -3.15 8.85 -0.20
C GLY A 266 -3.86 7.79 -1.05
N ASP A 267 -3.80 6.53 -0.62
CA ASP A 267 -4.33 5.43 -1.42
C ASP A 267 -5.82 5.57 -1.75
N ALA A 268 -6.61 6.26 -0.92
CA ALA A 268 -8.05 6.41 -1.15
C ALA A 268 -8.36 7.28 -2.39
N ALA A 269 -7.48 8.23 -2.73
CA ALA A 269 -7.71 9.18 -3.81
C ALA A 269 -7.43 8.60 -5.20
N ILE A 270 -8.13 9.14 -6.20
CA ILE A 270 -7.81 9.02 -7.62
C ILE A 270 -6.86 10.17 -7.98
N ALA A 271 -5.56 9.93 -7.77
CA ALA A 271 -4.50 10.93 -7.96
C ALA A 271 -3.85 10.86 -9.35
N GLY A 272 -4.68 10.67 -10.39
CA GLY A 272 -4.23 10.50 -11.76
C GLY A 272 -3.19 9.37 -11.92
N VAL A 273 -2.04 9.70 -12.49
CA VAL A 273 -0.95 8.76 -12.78
C VAL A 273 -0.05 8.43 -11.59
N MET A 274 -0.28 9.02 -10.41
CA MET A 274 0.54 8.74 -9.24
C MET A 274 0.21 7.36 -8.64
N PRO A 275 1.21 6.54 -8.27
CA PRO A 275 0.95 5.25 -7.65
C PRO A 275 0.44 5.43 -6.21
N LYS A 276 -0.35 4.45 -5.75
CA LYS A 276 -0.81 4.33 -4.36
C LYS A 276 0.36 3.89 -3.46
N SER A 277 1.16 4.84 -2.99
CA SER A 277 2.38 4.59 -2.20
C SER A 277 2.49 5.53 -0.99
N GLY A 278 3.35 5.18 -0.03
CA GLY A 278 3.66 6.05 1.10
C GLY A 278 4.30 7.39 0.68
N PHE A 279 5.14 7.37 -0.37
CA PHE A 279 5.80 8.58 -0.88
C PHE A 279 4.79 9.51 -1.55
N SER A 280 3.91 8.97 -2.39
CA SER A 280 2.80 9.71 -2.98
C SER A 280 1.90 10.30 -1.90
N ALA A 281 1.46 9.49 -0.93
CA ALA A 281 0.61 9.95 0.17
C ALA A 281 1.24 11.12 0.95
N ASN A 282 2.56 11.06 1.21
CA ASN A 282 3.28 12.14 1.88
C ASN A 282 3.28 13.45 1.08
N ASN A 283 3.57 13.38 -0.23
CA ASN A 283 3.60 14.57 -1.07
C ASN A 283 2.21 15.15 -1.32
N GLN A 284 1.21 14.30 -1.52
CA GLN A 284 -0.19 14.71 -1.59
C GLN A 284 -0.59 15.44 -0.30
N ALA A 285 -0.25 14.90 0.88
CA ALA A 285 -0.53 15.55 2.15
C ALA A 285 0.07 16.97 2.26
N LYS A 286 1.29 17.20 1.75
CA LYS A 286 1.92 18.52 1.75
C LYS A 286 1.18 19.51 0.84
N VAL A 287 0.84 19.09 -0.37
CA VAL A 287 0.10 19.91 -1.35
C VAL A 287 -1.29 20.24 -0.80
N THR A 288 -2.02 19.24 -0.31
CA THR A 288 -3.35 19.43 0.30
C THR A 288 -3.29 20.34 1.52
N ALA A 289 -2.29 20.20 2.39
CA ALA A 289 -2.14 21.08 3.54
C ALA A 289 -1.92 22.54 3.11
N ALA A 290 -1.10 22.78 2.09
CA ALA A 290 -0.91 24.12 1.53
C ALA A 290 -2.21 24.68 0.91
N ALA A 291 -2.93 23.86 0.14
CA ALA A 291 -4.21 24.23 -0.47
C ALA A 291 -5.27 24.56 0.60
N VAL A 292 -5.42 23.71 1.63
CA VAL A 292 -6.36 23.95 2.73
C VAL A 292 -6.07 25.27 3.45
N ILE A 293 -4.79 25.57 3.72
CA ILE A 293 -4.40 26.84 4.34
C ILE A 293 -4.72 28.04 3.45
N ALA A 294 -4.48 27.94 2.13
CA ALA A 294 -4.80 28.99 1.17
C ALA A 294 -6.32 29.24 1.12
N LEU A 295 -7.11 28.17 0.99
CA LEU A 295 -8.56 28.22 0.90
C LEU A 295 -9.21 28.78 2.18
N LEU A 296 -8.71 28.42 3.37
CA LEU A 296 -9.18 28.99 4.64
C LEU A 296 -8.89 30.50 4.77
N LYS A 297 -7.92 31.01 4.00
CA LYS A 297 -7.58 32.44 3.94
C LYS A 297 -8.22 33.16 2.74
N GLY A 298 -9.10 32.50 1.99
CA GLY A 298 -9.67 33.06 0.76
C GLY A 298 -8.64 33.33 -0.33
N LYS A 299 -7.54 32.57 -0.38
CA LYS A 299 -6.48 32.68 -1.39
C LYS A 299 -6.55 31.52 -2.36
N GLU A 300 -6.09 31.78 -3.59
CA GLU A 300 -5.94 30.76 -4.62
C GLU A 300 -4.86 29.72 -4.24
N PRO A 301 -5.16 28.41 -4.36
CA PRO A 301 -4.17 27.35 -4.19
C PRO A 301 -3.06 27.42 -5.23
N THR A 302 -1.82 27.13 -4.81
CA THR A 302 -0.66 27.06 -5.71
C THR A 302 -0.42 25.63 -6.18
N SER A 303 -0.06 25.47 -7.45
CA SER A 303 0.37 24.18 -8.00
C SER A 303 1.83 23.89 -7.62
N TYR A 304 2.12 22.63 -7.29
CA TYR A 304 3.45 22.16 -6.95
C TYR A 304 3.81 20.91 -7.77
N SER A 305 5.07 20.81 -8.19
CA SER A 305 5.61 19.54 -8.66
C SER A 305 5.81 18.60 -7.46
N ILE A 306 5.40 17.34 -7.62
CA ILE A 306 5.50 16.30 -6.60
C ILE A 306 6.13 15.05 -7.18
N SER A 307 6.77 14.25 -6.36
CA SER A 307 7.46 13.03 -6.80
C SER A 307 6.96 11.79 -6.09
N ASN A 308 7.32 10.63 -6.64
CA ASN A 308 7.18 9.34 -5.97
C ASN A 308 8.45 8.53 -6.20
N THR A 309 8.95 7.91 -5.14
CA THR A 309 9.98 6.87 -5.24
C THR A 309 9.54 5.63 -4.47
N CYS A 310 9.71 4.45 -5.07
CA CYS A 310 9.45 3.15 -4.46
C CYS A 310 10.67 2.25 -4.60
N TYR A 311 11.43 2.13 -3.51
CA TYR A 311 12.48 1.13 -3.34
C TYR A 311 11.88 -0.26 -3.16
N SER A 312 12.63 -1.27 -3.57
CA SER A 312 12.33 -2.67 -3.35
C SER A 312 13.61 -3.42 -3.07
N PHE A 313 13.65 -4.06 -1.91
CA PHE A 313 14.77 -4.91 -1.52
C PHE A 313 14.57 -6.32 -2.07
N LEU A 314 15.61 -6.84 -2.72
CA LEU A 314 15.66 -8.23 -3.11
C LEU A 314 16.39 -9.04 -2.05
N ALA A 315 17.50 -8.50 -1.55
CA ALA A 315 18.32 -9.05 -0.46
C ALA A 315 18.82 -7.88 0.43
N PRO A 316 19.50 -8.14 1.56
CA PRO A 316 19.93 -7.09 2.48
C PRO A 316 20.77 -5.97 1.86
N ASP A 317 21.59 -6.32 0.87
CA ASP A 317 22.52 -5.46 0.15
C ASP A 317 22.15 -5.31 -1.34
N TYR A 318 20.93 -5.69 -1.72
CA TYR A 318 20.44 -5.58 -3.09
C TYR A 318 19.07 -4.90 -3.09
N ALA A 319 19.02 -3.64 -3.52
CA ALA A 319 17.76 -2.94 -3.76
C ALA A 319 17.66 -2.41 -5.19
N ILE A 320 16.43 -2.12 -5.62
CA ILE A 320 16.10 -1.47 -6.88
C ILE A 320 14.98 -0.45 -6.65
N TYR A 321 14.94 0.64 -7.40
CA TYR A 321 13.91 1.67 -7.26
C TYR A 321 13.17 1.95 -8.57
N VAL A 322 12.00 2.57 -8.41
CA VAL A 322 11.33 3.32 -9.46
C VAL A 322 11.03 4.70 -8.91
N THR A 323 11.27 5.74 -9.70
CA THR A 323 10.98 7.12 -9.36
C THR A 323 10.33 7.86 -10.52
N ALA A 324 9.53 8.88 -10.21
CA ALA A 324 8.91 9.77 -11.18
C ALA A 324 8.58 11.11 -10.52
N GLU A 325 8.60 12.16 -11.33
CA GLU A 325 8.09 13.48 -10.97
C GLU A 325 6.81 13.78 -11.75
N TYR A 326 5.94 14.55 -11.11
CA TYR A 326 4.60 14.86 -11.59
C TYR A 326 4.35 16.35 -11.43
N GLN A 327 3.64 16.91 -12.39
CA GLN A 327 3.17 18.30 -12.34
C GLN A 327 1.74 18.36 -12.85
N LEU A 328 1.03 19.42 -12.48
CA LEU A 328 -0.29 19.69 -13.03
C LEU A 328 -0.17 20.15 -14.49
N SER A 329 -0.92 19.53 -15.39
CA SER A 329 -1.14 19.98 -16.77
C SER A 329 -2.65 20.15 -16.97
N GLY A 330 -3.12 21.39 -17.02
CA GLY A 330 -4.55 21.67 -16.91
C GLY A 330 -5.06 21.32 -15.50
N ARG A 331 -5.93 20.32 -15.39
CA ARG A 331 -6.51 19.84 -14.12
C ARG A 331 -5.99 18.48 -13.67
N GLU A 332 -5.07 17.89 -14.42
CA GLU A 332 -4.57 16.53 -14.16
C GLU A 332 -3.08 16.55 -13.85
N LEU A 333 -2.67 15.72 -12.89
CA LEU A 333 -1.27 15.41 -12.69
C LEU A 333 -0.81 14.52 -13.83
N VAL A 334 0.26 14.95 -14.49
CA VAL A 334 0.94 14.19 -15.54
C VAL A 334 2.38 13.95 -15.12
N LYS A 335 2.96 12.84 -15.58
CA LYS A 335 4.39 12.59 -15.40
C LYS A 335 5.18 13.62 -16.20
N ILE A 336 6.16 14.27 -15.58
CA ILE A 336 7.06 15.19 -16.27
C ILE A 336 7.90 14.39 -17.27
N LYS A 337 7.89 14.78 -18.53
CA LYS A 337 8.62 14.08 -19.60
C LYS A 337 10.12 14.05 -19.27
N GLY A 338 10.72 12.86 -19.34
CA GLY A 338 12.13 12.65 -19.01
C GLY A 338 12.44 12.58 -17.51
N SER A 339 11.47 12.79 -16.63
CA SER A 339 11.68 12.66 -15.18
C SER A 339 11.64 11.21 -14.72
N GLY A 340 12.53 10.91 -13.76
CA GLY A 340 12.63 9.63 -13.09
C GLY A 340 12.98 8.46 -13.99
N GLY A 341 12.52 7.26 -13.62
CA GLY A 341 12.92 6.01 -14.25
C GLY A 341 12.93 4.85 -13.25
N VAL A 342 13.41 3.70 -13.72
CA VAL A 342 13.74 2.57 -12.86
C VAL A 342 15.24 2.46 -12.73
N SER A 343 15.73 1.73 -11.74
CA SER A 343 17.14 1.36 -11.68
C SER A 343 17.63 0.78 -13.02
N PRO A 344 18.86 1.08 -13.46
CA PRO A 344 19.41 0.51 -14.69
C PRO A 344 19.64 -1.00 -14.53
N LEU A 345 19.42 -1.81 -15.56
CA LEU A 345 19.45 -3.28 -15.46
C LEU A 345 20.88 -3.86 -15.38
N ASN A 346 21.74 -3.48 -16.32
CA ASN A 346 23.08 -4.05 -16.51
C ASN A 346 24.12 -3.16 -15.83
N VAL A 347 24.17 -3.21 -14.51
CA VAL A 347 25.10 -2.44 -13.69
C VAL A 347 25.84 -3.32 -12.71
N ASP A 348 26.97 -2.81 -12.23
CA ASP A 348 27.76 -3.44 -11.17
C ASP A 348 26.96 -3.60 -9.87
N LEU A 349 27.26 -4.64 -9.08
CA LEU A 349 26.58 -4.90 -7.81
C LEU A 349 26.76 -3.78 -6.80
N SER A 350 27.83 -2.98 -6.87
CA SER A 350 28.01 -1.79 -6.05
C SER A 350 26.87 -0.78 -6.19
N VAL A 351 26.23 -0.70 -7.36
CA VAL A 351 25.03 0.13 -7.57
C VAL A 351 23.87 -0.41 -6.74
N ARG A 352 23.66 -1.73 -6.72
CA ARG A 352 22.61 -2.37 -5.91
C ARG A 352 22.80 -2.18 -4.42
N HIS A 353 24.06 -2.25 -3.98
CA HIS A 353 24.45 -1.95 -2.61
C HIS A 353 24.17 -0.50 -2.25
N SER A 354 24.55 0.44 -3.13
CA SER A 354 24.30 1.88 -2.94
C SER A 354 22.80 2.17 -2.85
N GLU A 355 21.99 1.52 -3.70
CA GLU A 355 20.53 1.60 -3.67
C GLU A 355 19.92 1.03 -2.38
N ALA A 356 20.58 0.06 -1.72
CA ALA A 356 20.09 -0.57 -0.49
C ALA A 356 20.38 0.27 0.78
N VAL A 357 21.38 1.16 0.73
CA VAL A 357 21.74 2.04 1.85
C VAL A 357 21.22 3.47 1.70
N SER A 358 20.51 3.76 0.60
CA SER A 358 19.85 5.05 0.30
C SER A 358 18.52 5.18 1.03
#